data_AF-A0A8T5L5K7-F1
#
_entry.id   AF-A0A8T5L5K7-F1
#
_cell.length_a   1.000
_cell.length_b   1.000
_cell.length_c   1.000
_cell.angle_alpha   90.00
_cell.angle_beta   90.00
_cell.angle_gamma   90.00
#
_symmetry.space_group_name_H-M   'P 1'
#
loop_
_entity.id
_entity.type
_entity.pdbx_description
1 polymer ?
#
loop_
_entity_poly.entity_id
_entity_poly.type
_entity_poly.pdbx_seq_one_letter_code
_entity_poly.pdbx_strand_id
1 'polypeptide(L)' 'MSVKLVSFWILGGILQFAGIWILGNVQPGLGVSDFTYGAMLVLAFILILLAGLAWISVAVATRHSF' A
#
# COMPACT_ATOMS: atom_id res chain seq x y z
N MET A 1 -15.50 8.17 -15.28
CA MET A 1 -14.50 8.18 -14.18
C MET A 1 -13.36 9.09 -14.60
N SER A 2 -13.02 10.12 -13.83
CA SER A 2 -11.99 11.09 -14.25
C SER A 2 -10.59 10.50 -14.21
N VAL A 3 -9.64 11.06 -15.00
CA VAL A 3 -8.24 10.63 -15.01
C VAL A 3 -7.64 10.62 -13.61
N LYS A 4 -7.92 11.65 -12.81
CA LYS A 4 -7.44 11.76 -11.41
C LYS A 4 -7.86 10.56 -10.56
N LEU A 5 -9.10 10.10 -10.76
CA LEU A 5 -9.72 9.01 -10.01
C LEU A 5 -9.10 7.65 -10.41
N VAL A 6 -8.81 7.48 -11.70
CA VAL A 6 -8.06 6.32 -12.21
C VAL A 6 -6.63 6.31 -11.68
N SER A 7 -5.93 7.46 -11.69
CA SER A 7 -4.57 7.56 -11.16
C SER A 7 -4.50 7.19 -9.67
N PHE A 8 -5.46 7.64 -8.86
CA PHE A 8 -5.54 7.28 -7.44
C PHE A 8 -5.80 5.77 -7.22
N TRP A 9 -6.63 5.17 -8.07
CA TRP A 9 -6.89 3.74 -8.01
C TRP A 9 -5.63 2.91 -8.33
N ILE A 10 -4.89 3.29 -9.38
CA ILE A 10 -3.62 2.67 -9.76
C ILE A 10 -2.58 2.85 -8.65
N LEU A 11 -2.49 4.04 -8.06
CA LEU A 11 -1.59 4.32 -6.95
C LEU A 11 -1.86 3.37 -5.77
N GLY A 12 -3.13 3.12 -5.43
CA GLY A 12 -3.49 2.13 -4.41
C GLY A 12 -2.95 0.73 -4.73
N GLY A 13 -3.06 0.29 -5.99
CA GLY A 13 -2.50 -0.98 -6.44
C GLY A 13 -0.97 -1.05 -6.32
N ILE A 14 -0.26 0.01 -6.68
CA ILE A 14 1.21 0.09 -6.56
C ILE A 14 1.63 0.01 -5.08
N LEU A 15 0.96 0.76 -4.20
CA LEU A 15 1.24 0.75 -2.77
C LEU A 15 1.01 -0.64 -2.15
N GLN A 16 -0.10 -1.29 -2.51
CA GLN A 16 -0.38 -2.64 -2.03
C GLN A 16 0.64 -3.66 -2.53
N PHE A 17 1.00 -3.59 -3.82
CA PHE A 17 2.03 -4.44 -4.39
C PHE A 17 3.37 -4.27 -3.66
N ALA A 18 3.80 -3.04 -3.41
CA ALA A 18 5.03 -2.76 -2.68
C ALA A 18 4.98 -3.33 -1.24
N GLY A 19 3.87 -3.16 -0.52
CA GLY A 19 3.70 -3.73 0.82
C GLY A 19 3.80 -5.26 0.83
N ILE A 20 3.11 -5.93 -0.10
CA ILE A 20 3.15 -7.40 -0.22
C ILE A 20 4.54 -7.88 -0.63
N TRP A 21 5.20 -7.19 -1.56
CA TRP A 21 6.55 -7.52 -2.00
C TRP A 21 7.55 -7.47 -0.84
N ILE A 22 7.48 -6.45 0.01
CA ILE A 22 8.31 -6.34 1.22
C ILE A 22 8.09 -7.55 2.12
N LEU A 23 6.82 -7.90 2.41
CA LEU A 23 6.50 -9.05 3.26
C LEU A 23 7.00 -10.38 2.68
N GLY A 24 7.00 -10.54 1.35
CA GLY A 24 7.50 -11.76 0.70
C GLY A 24 9.02 -11.88 0.66
N ASN A 25 9.75 -10.77 0.79
CA ASN A 25 11.22 -10.74 0.65
C ASN A 25 11.96 -10.50 1.98
N VAL A 26 11.25 -10.12 3.04
CA VAL A 26 11.84 -9.88 4.36
C VAL A 26 11.82 -11.19 5.16
N GLN A 27 12.98 -11.83 5.28
CA GLN A 27 13.16 -13.06 6.04
C GLN A 27 14.06 -12.82 7.27
N PRO A 28 13.67 -13.29 8.46
CA PRO A 28 14.52 -13.21 9.64
C PRO A 28 15.75 -14.11 9.46
N GLY A 29 16.92 -13.64 9.91
CA GLY A 29 18.16 -14.43 9.91
C GLY A 29 19.06 -14.31 8.67
N LEU A 30 18.59 -13.73 7.55
CA LEU A 30 19.42 -13.47 6.36
C LEU A 30 20.14 -12.11 6.41
N GLY A 31 20.91 -11.87 7.48
CA GLY A 31 21.66 -10.62 7.65
C GLY A 31 20.81 -9.39 7.97
N VAL A 32 19.53 -9.59 8.26
CA VAL A 32 18.59 -8.55 8.72
C VAL A 32 18.50 -8.63 10.24
N SER A 33 18.82 -7.53 10.94
CA SER A 33 18.62 -7.43 12.37
C SER A 33 17.12 -7.39 12.72
N ASP A 34 16.76 -7.84 13.92
CA ASP A 34 15.37 -7.83 14.40
C ASP A 34 14.73 -6.44 14.30
N PHE A 35 15.52 -5.40 14.53
CA PHE A 35 15.09 -4.01 14.38
C PHE A 35 14.71 -3.67 12.93
N THR A 36 15.57 -4.01 11.97
CA THR A 36 15.30 -3.75 10.55
C THR A 36 14.12 -4.58 10.07
N TYR A 37 14.01 -5.84 10.52
CA TYR A 37 12.85 -6.69 10.25
C TYR A 37 11.55 -6.03 10.74
N GLY A 38 11.51 -5.58 12.00
CA GLY A 38 10.37 -4.87 12.57
C GLY A 38 10.02 -3.57 11.82
N ALA A 39 11.03 -2.77 11.45
CA ALA A 39 10.82 -1.55 10.68
C ALA A 39 10.20 -1.83 9.30
N MET A 40 10.63 -2.89 8.62
CA MET A 40 10.07 -3.30 7.33
C MET A 40 8.62 -3.78 7.43
N LEU A 41 8.26 -4.48 8.51
CA LEU A 41 6.88 -4.87 8.79
C LEU A 41 5.97 -3.65 8.98
N VAL A 42 6.42 -2.66 9.76
CA VAL A 42 5.67 -1.41 9.96
C VAL A 42 5.51 -0.64 8.65
N LEU A 43 6.58 -0.56 7.84
CA LEU A 43 6.52 0.07 6.53
C LEU A 43 5.51 -0.63 5.60
N ALA A 44 5.55 -1.97 5.51
CA ALA A 44 4.60 -2.74 4.72
C ALA A 44 3.16 -2.54 5.18
N PHE A 45 2.94 -2.48 6.50
CA PHE A 45 1.63 -2.19 7.07
C PHE A 45 1.12 -0.80 6.67
N ILE A 46 1.95 0.24 6.78
CA ILE A 46 1.59 1.60 6.37
C ILE A 46 1.24 1.65 4.88
N LEU A 47 2.02 0.98 4.02
CA LEU A 47 1.75 0.93 2.57
C LEU A 47 0.38 0.30 2.27
N ILE A 48 0.01 -0.78 2.97
CA ILE A 48 -1.29 -1.43 2.81
C ILE A 48 -2.43 -0.51 3.30
N LEU A 49 -2.24 0.20 4.41
CA LEU A 49 -3.23 1.18 4.88
C LEU A 49 -3.44 2.33 3.90
N LEU A 50 -2.35 2.85 3.32
CA LEU A 50 -2.41 3.91 2.30
C LEU A 50 -3.09 3.42 1.01
N ALA A 51 -2.85 2.17 0.61
CA ALA A 51 -3.56 1.54 -0.51
C ALA A 51 -5.08 1.49 -0.26
N GLY A 52 -5.48 1.01 0.92
CA GLY A 52 -6.88 1.00 1.34
C GLY A 52 -7.51 2.40 1.35
N LEU A 53 -6.80 3.39 1.91
CA LEU A 53 -7.23 4.80 1.89
C LEU A 53 -7.43 5.33 0.48
N ALA A 54 -6.54 5.00 -0.47
CA ALA A 54 -6.65 5.43 -1.86
C ALA A 54 -7.93 4.87 -2.52
N TRP A 55 -8.24 3.59 -2.31
CA TRP A 55 -9.44 2.97 -2.85
C TRP A 55 -10.73 3.41 -2.16
N ILE A 56 -10.72 3.65 -0.85
CA ILE A 56 -11.84 4.27 -0.14
C ILE A 56 -12.12 5.66 -0.72
N SER A 57 -11.06 6.46 -0.92
CA SER A 57 -11.18 7.80 -1.52
C SER A 57 -11.77 7.75 -2.92
N VAL A 58 -11.35 6.77 -3.73
CA VAL A 58 -11.93 6.50 -5.06
C VAL A 58 -13.42 6.14 -4.96
N ALA A 59 -13.82 5.24 -4.07
CA ALA A 59 -15.21 4.82 -3.89
C ALA A 59 -16.12 5.95 -3.40
N VAL A 60 -15.61 6.81 -2.51
CA VAL A 60 -16.33 8.00 -2.04
C VAL A 60 -16.44 9.02 -3.17
N ALA A 61 -15.35 9.29 -3.89
CA ALA A 61 -15.33 10.27 -4.97
C ALA A 61 -16.24 9.89 -6.14
N THR A 62 -16.32 8.59 -6.49
CA THR A 62 -17.28 8.12 -7.50
C THR A 62 -18.71 8.36 -7.04
N ARG A 63 -19.06 8.01 -5.79
CA ARG A 63 -20.43 8.21 -5.28
C ARG A 63 -20.89 9.68 -5.29
N HIS A 64 -20.00 10.63 -4.99
CA HIS A 64 -20.35 12.05 -4.93
C HIS A 64 -20.23 12.79 -6.28
N SER A 65 -19.57 12.20 -7.27
CA SER A 65 -19.40 12.80 -8.61
C SER A 65 -20.38 12.25 -9.65
N PHE A 66 -21.32 11.39 -9.25
CA PHE A 66 -22.42 10.87 -10.07
C PHE A 66 -23.77 11.40 -9.56
#